data_AF-A0A9E1VLA6-F1
#
_entry.id   AF-A0A9E1VLA6-F1
#
_cell.length_a   1.000
_cell.length_b   1.000
_cell.length_c   1.000
_cell.angle_alpha   90.00
_cell.angle_beta   90.00
_cell.angle_gamma   90.00
#
_symmetry.space_group_name_H-M   'P 1'
#
loop_
_entity.id
_entity.type
_entity.pdbx_description
1 polymer ?
#
loop_
_entity_poly.entity_id
_entity_poly.type
_entity_poly.pdbx_seq_one_letter_code
_entity_poly.pdbx_strand_id
1 'polypeptide(L)' 'ICHRTKRTKGCLNRDGMLHMMFKLSQCAEQKWIRLRGFDYLAKVIEGVKFKDGIEVISKNQMSA' A
#
# COMPACT_ATOMS: atom_id res chain seq x y z
N ILE A 1 8.91 0.17 17.41
CA ILE A 1 9.92 -0.56 16.60
C ILE A 1 10.95 0.46 16.11
N CYS A 2 12.22 0.33 16.53
CA CYS A 2 13.31 1.19 16.05
C CYS A 2 13.97 0.57 14.82
N HIS A 3 13.80 1.18 13.66
CA HIS A 3 14.36 0.71 12.38
C HIS A 3 15.88 1.01 12.24
N ARG A 4 16.46 1.78 13.17
CA ARG A 4 17.89 2.09 13.24
C ARG A 4 18.52 1.54 14.49
N THR A 5 19.74 1.03 14.35
CA THR A 5 20.59 0.65 15.48
C THR A 5 21.10 1.90 16.20
N LYS A 6 21.38 1.80 17.51
CA LYS A 6 21.91 2.91 18.32
C LYS A 6 23.18 3.54 17.72
N ARG A 7 23.99 2.73 17.03
CA ARG A 7 25.25 3.14 16.38
C ARG A 7 25.05 3.99 15.12
N THR A 8 23.92 3.85 14.43
CA THR A 8 23.65 4.56 13.16
C THR A 8 22.75 5.77 13.32
N LYS A 9 22.18 5.98 14.52
CA LYS A 9 21.32 7.12 14.82
C LYS A 9 22.18 8.39 14.94
N GLY A 10 21.98 9.34 14.02
CA GLY A 10 22.68 10.64 14.03
C GLY A 10 24.07 10.64 13.36
N CYS A 11 24.55 9.50 12.87
CA CYS A 11 25.89 9.37 12.27
C CYS A 11 25.90 9.44 10.74
N LEU A 12 24.76 9.68 10.10
CA LEU A 12 24.62 9.67 8.64
C LEU A 12 24.43 11.08 8.11
N ASN A 13 25.17 11.44 7.07
CA ASN A 13 24.88 12.59 6.22
C ASN A 13 23.63 12.30 5.35
N ARG A 14 23.19 13.29 4.57
CA ARG A 14 21.98 13.18 3.75
C ARG A 14 22.04 12.00 2.78
N ASP A 15 23.16 11.84 2.09
CA ASP A 15 23.30 10.80 1.05
C ASP A 15 23.38 9.39 1.69
N GLY A 16 24.07 9.25 2.82
CA GLY A 16 24.07 8.02 3.61
C GLY A 16 22.69 7.67 4.16
N MET A 17 21.88 8.67 4.52
CA MET A 17 20.48 8.44 4.90
C MET A 17 19.64 7.93 3.73
N LEU A 18 19.83 8.49 2.54
CA LEU A 18 19.14 8.05 1.32
C LEU A 18 19.47 6.61 0.97
N HIS A 19 20.75 6.23 0.98
CA HIS A 19 21.17 4.84 0.76
C HIS A 19 20.57 3.89 1.78
N MET A 20 20.51 4.30 3.06
CA MET A 20 19.91 3.49 4.10
C MET A 20 18.40 3.30 3.88
N MET A 21 17.67 4.36 3.51
CA MET A 21 16.24 4.28 3.19
C MET A 21 15.98 3.37 2.00
N PHE A 22 16.78 3.50 0.94
CA PHE A 22 16.70 2.62 -0.23
C PHE A 22 16.88 1.15 0.16
N LYS A 23 17.92 0.84 0.95
CA LYS A 23 18.17 -0.54 1.39
C LYS A 23 17.05 -1.08 2.26
N LEU A 24 16.48 -0.27 3.15
CA LEU A 24 15.33 -0.65 3.96
C LEU A 24 14.11 -0.96 3.09
N SER A 25 13.82 -0.16 2.07
CA SER A 25 12.75 -0.43 1.11
C SER A 25 12.96 -1.74 0.35
N GLN A 26 14.18 -2.01 -0.11
CA GLN A 26 14.51 -3.29 -0.77
C GLN A 26 14.32 -4.51 0.14
N CYS A 27 14.67 -4.39 1.43
CA CYS A 27 14.45 -5.46 2.40
C CYS A 27 12.96 -5.67 2.70
N ALA A 28 12.16 -4.61 2.65
CA ALA A 28 10.72 -4.67 2.87
C ALA A 28 9.99 -5.29 1.66
N GLU A 29 10.44 -4.98 0.44
CA GLU A 29 9.88 -5.49 -0.82
C GLU A 29 9.71 -7.02 -0.82
N GLN A 30 10.70 -7.74 -0.32
CA GLN A 30 10.68 -9.22 -0.28
C GLN A 30 9.54 -9.79 0.56
N LYS A 31 8.96 -9.00 1.47
CA LYS A 31 7.86 -9.40 2.36
C LYS A 31 6.52 -8.84 1.94
N TRP A 32 6.46 -8.02 0.88
CA TRP A 32 5.20 -7.47 0.42
C TRP A 32 4.35 -8.55 -0.22
N ILE A 33 3.19 -8.79 0.38
CA ILE A 33 2.14 -9.63 -0.19
C ILE A 33 1.25 -8.74 -1.05
N ARG A 34 0.92 -9.23 -2.26
CA ARG A 34 -0.09 -8.59 -3.10
C ARG A 34 -1.39 -8.46 -2.32
N LEU A 35 -2.05 -7.30 -2.44
CA LEU A 35 -3.35 -7.08 -1.83
C LEU A 35 -4.32 -8.19 -2.27
N ARG A 36 -4.95 -8.87 -1.32
CA ARG A 36 -6.00 -9.84 -1.62
C ARG A 36 -7.17 -9.11 -2.27
N GLY A 37 -7.62 -9.59 -3.42
CA GLY A 37 -8.67 -8.90 -4.19
C GLY A 37 -8.16 -7.64 -4.92
N PHE A 38 -6.92 -7.67 -5.42
CA PHE A 38 -6.36 -6.58 -6.24
C PHE A 38 -7.27 -6.16 -7.40
N ASP A 39 -8.07 -7.08 -7.94
CA ASP A 39 -9.04 -6.81 -9.01
C ASP A 39 -10.10 -5.76 -8.62
N TYR A 40 -10.45 -5.65 -7.33
CA TYR A 40 -11.38 -4.62 -6.85
C TYR A 40 -10.75 -3.22 -6.81
N LEU A 41 -9.41 -3.13 -6.82
CA LEU A 41 -8.72 -1.84 -6.81
C LEU A 41 -9.05 -1.02 -8.06
N ALA A 42 -9.15 -1.67 -9.22
CA ALA A 42 -9.54 -1.02 -10.47
C ALA A 42 -10.93 -0.37 -10.33
N LYS A 43 -11.90 -1.12 -9.80
CA LYS A 43 -13.27 -0.64 -9.55
C LYS A 43 -13.31 0.54 -8.56
N VAL A 44 -12.46 0.53 -7.54
CA VAL A 44 -12.33 1.65 -6.59
C VAL A 44 -11.78 2.89 -7.30
N ILE A 45 -10.78 2.74 -8.17
CA ILE A 45 -10.21 3.85 -8.96
C ILE A 45 -11.26 4.42 -9.92
N GLU A 46 -12.11 3.57 -10.51
CA GLU A 46 -13.24 3.98 -11.36
C GLU A 46 -14.39 4.65 -10.58
N GLY A 47 -14.33 4.68 -9.24
CA GLY A 47 -15.32 5.35 -8.39
C GLY A 47 -16.57 4.51 -8.09
N VAL A 48 -16.51 3.19 -8.29
CA VAL A 48 -17.59 2.27 -7.91
C VAL A 48 -17.81 2.34 -6.39
N LYS A 49 -19.07 2.46 -5.96
CA LYS A 49 -19.43 2.55 -4.54
C LYS A 49 -19.44 1.17 -3.90
N PHE A 50 -18.64 1.00 -2.86
CA PHE A 50 -18.67 -0.15 -1.97
C PHE A 50 -19.35 0.24 -0.66
N LYS A 51 -20.24 -0.61 -0.16
CA LYS A 51 -20.82 -0.50 1.19
C LYS A 51 -20.45 -1.76 1.97
N ASP A 52 -19.77 -1.60 3.10
CA ASP A 52 -19.31 -2.71 3.95
C ASP A 52 -18.49 -3.78 3.19
N GLY A 53 -17.75 -3.35 2.15
CA GLY A 53 -16.94 -4.23 1.31
C GLY A 53 -17.69 -4.92 0.16
N ILE A 54 -19.00 -4.67 0.01
CA ILE A 54 -19.82 -5.22 -1.07
C ILE A 54 -20.09 -4.13 -2.10
N GLU A 55 -19.91 -4.45 -3.38
CA GLU A 55 -20.22 -3.55 -4.49
C GLU A 55 -21.71 -3.22 -4.51
N VAL A 56 -22.05 -1.93 -4.48
CA VAL A 56 -23.43 -1.47 -4.55
C VAL A 56 -23.85 -1.42 -6.01
N ILE A 57 -24.37 -2.54 -6.51
CA ILE A 57 -25.00 -2.58 -7.82
C ILE A 57 -26.36 -1.90 -7.67
N SER A 58 -26.48 -0.65 -8.14
CA SER A 58 -27.78 -0.03 -8.34
C SER A 58 -28.47 -0.81 -9.46
N LYS A 59 -29.25 -1.84 -9.09
CA LYS A 59 -30.20 -2.46 -10.01
C LYS A 59 -31.18 -1.37 -10.42
N ASN A 60 -30.91 -0.70 -11.52
CA ASN A 60 -31.97 -0.05 -12.26
C ASN A 60 -32.83 -1.20 -12.79
N GLN A 61 -33.87 -1.57 -12.04
CA GLN A 61 -34.83 -2.57 -12.46
C GLN A 61 -35.37 -2.12 -13.83
N MET A 62 -35.09 -2.91 -14.86
CA MET A 62 -35.91 -2.92 -16.07
C MET A 62 -37.37 -2.96 -15.63
N SER A 63 -38.13 -1.95 -16.04
CA SER A 63 -39.59 -1.94 -15.94
C SER A 63 -40.15 -3.15 -16.68
N ALA A 64 -41.15 -3.77 -16.07
CA ALA A 64 -41.92 -4.90 -16.56
C ALA A 64 -42.45 -4.70 -18.00
#